data_AF-A0A443PAC4-F1
#
_entry.id   AF-A0A443PAC4-F1
#
_cell.length_a   1.000
_cell.length_b   1.000
_cell.length_c   1.000
_cell.angle_alpha   90.00
_cell.angle_beta   90.00
_cell.angle_gamma   90.00
#
_symmetry.space_group_name_H-M   'P 1'
#
loop_
_entity.id
_entity.type
_entity.pdbx_description
1 polymer ?
#
loop_
_entity_poly.entity_id
_entity_poly.type
_entity_poly.pdbx_seq_one_letter_code
_entity_poly.pdbx_strand_id
1 'polypeptide(L)'
;MDRSFPSPITLGNNQTIMVTCFLLCEMIYSSYFESPCGGSNYDNTSDSLRSDNSTMRGKVVLCFGYLPHGASEIIKAAGGVGLIIANSPTNYISPCDDLPRVKVDYDVGAQLLSYIRSSRKPVVKLSPSKTLVGMPLSAKIAHFSSRGPISLSPEILKPDVTAPGVNVLAAMIPKNEDAYDGFAFDSGTSMACPHVAGIVALLKSLHPSWSPAAIRSALTTTASTTDTSGEPIFTIEEAQKLAGPFDFGGGIVNPNRASETRSHL
;
A
#
# COMPACT_ATOMS: atom_id res chain seq x y z
N MET A 1 -8.86 -5.24 -5.06
CA MET A 1 -8.27 -5.27 -6.41
C MET A 1 -7.48 -6.55 -6.54
N ASP A 2 -7.53 -7.17 -7.70
CA ASP A 2 -6.89 -8.45 -8.06
C ASP A 2 -5.44 -8.29 -8.57
N ARG A 3 -4.94 -7.05 -8.57
CA ARG A 3 -3.58 -6.70 -8.99
C ARG A 3 -2.58 -6.88 -7.86
N SER A 4 -1.45 -7.53 -8.14
CA SER A 4 -0.28 -7.57 -7.26
C SER A 4 1.02 -7.25 -8.01
N PHE A 5 2.03 -6.81 -7.24
CA PHE A 5 3.36 -6.48 -7.74
C PHE A 5 4.43 -7.30 -7.01
N PRO A 6 4.49 -8.62 -7.25
CA PRO A 6 5.54 -9.44 -6.68
C PRO A 6 6.92 -9.01 -7.19
N SER A 7 7.85 -8.84 -6.25
CA SER A 7 9.26 -8.56 -6.50
C SER A 7 10.10 -9.57 -5.73
N PRO A 8 11.04 -10.27 -6.39
CA PRO A 8 11.90 -11.21 -5.69
C PRO A 8 13.10 -10.49 -5.06
N ILE A 9 13.32 -10.79 -3.77
CA ILE A 9 14.53 -10.45 -3.02
C ILE A 9 15.35 -11.74 -2.89
N THR A 10 16.46 -11.83 -3.63
CA THR A 10 17.36 -12.99 -3.61
C THR A 10 18.58 -12.70 -2.74
N LEU A 11 18.81 -13.54 -1.74
CA LEU A 11 19.95 -13.44 -0.83
C LEU A 11 21.15 -14.23 -1.38
N GLY A 12 22.37 -13.88 -0.95
CA GLY A 12 23.59 -14.57 -1.36
C GLY A 12 23.69 -16.04 -0.92
N ASN A 13 22.81 -16.50 -0.03
CA ASN A 13 22.64 -17.92 0.33
C ASN A 13 21.62 -18.66 -0.59
N ASN A 14 21.22 -18.04 -1.70
CA ASN A 14 20.27 -18.54 -2.69
C ASN A 14 18.81 -18.67 -2.19
N GLN A 15 18.49 -18.12 -1.02
CA GLN A 15 17.10 -17.97 -0.58
C GLN A 15 16.46 -16.80 -1.32
N THR A 16 15.22 -16.98 -1.76
CA THR A 16 14.43 -15.94 -2.43
C THR A 16 13.17 -15.67 -1.61
N ILE A 17 12.95 -14.40 -1.28
CA ILE A 17 11.77 -13.91 -0.57
C ILE A 17 10.95 -13.08 -1.56
N MET A 18 9.67 -13.41 -1.70
CA MET A 18 8.74 -12.64 -2.52
C MET A 18 8.15 -11.51 -1.69
N VAL A 19 8.33 -10.27 -2.12
CA VAL A 19 7.73 -9.09 -1.48
C VAL A 19 6.75 -8.41 -2.42
N THR A 20 5.82 -7.64 -1.87
CA THR A 20 4.94 -6.78 -2.68
C THR A 20 5.55 -5.38 -2.72
N CYS A 21 6.06 -4.97 -3.87
CA CYS A 21 6.65 -3.66 -4.13
C CYS A 21 6.63 -3.38 -5.63
N PHE A 22 6.78 -2.13 -6.07
CA PHE A 22 6.92 -1.79 -7.48
C PHE A 22 8.32 -1.22 -7.80
N LEU A 23 9.23 -2.11 -8.19
CA LEU A 23 10.61 -1.89 -8.59
C LEU A 23 10.73 -1.94 -10.12
N LEU A 24 11.32 -0.92 -10.70
CA LEU A 24 11.52 -0.83 -12.16
C LEU A 24 12.84 -1.45 -12.65
N CYS A 25 13.77 -1.77 -11.76
CA CYS A 25 15.12 -2.27 -12.10
C CYS A 25 15.61 -3.37 -11.16
N GLU A 26 16.66 -4.04 -11.64
CA GLU A 26 17.45 -4.95 -10.86
C GLU A 26 18.52 -4.21 -10.07
N MET A 27 18.74 -4.65 -8.84
CA MET A 27 19.70 -4.08 -7.91
C MET A 27 20.44 -5.17 -7.19
N ILE A 28 21.75 -5.05 -7.10
CA ILE A 28 22.59 -6.01 -6.38
C ILE A 28 23.45 -5.24 -5.41
N TYR A 29 23.39 -5.67 -4.15
CA TYR A 29 24.08 -5.01 -3.06
C TYR A 29 24.88 -6.02 -2.28
N SER A 30 26.10 -5.64 -1.89
CA SER A 30 27.07 -6.52 -1.22
C SER A 30 27.42 -6.08 0.21
N SER A 31 26.74 -5.06 0.73
CA SER A 31 27.07 -4.40 1.99
C SER A 31 25.87 -3.67 2.59
N TYR A 32 25.74 -3.73 3.91
CA TYR A 32 24.59 -3.19 4.66
C TYR A 32 25.00 -2.29 5.81
N PHE A 33 24.15 -1.33 6.11
CA PHE A 33 24.16 -0.55 7.33
C PHE A 33 22.81 -0.75 8.03
N GLU A 34 22.83 -1.29 9.24
CA GLU A 34 21.63 -1.38 10.07
C GLU A 34 21.45 -0.04 10.79
N SER A 35 20.28 0.58 10.66
CA SER A 35 19.91 1.74 11.45
C SER A 35 18.55 1.47 12.12
N PRO A 36 18.40 1.65 13.44
CA PRO A 36 17.08 1.88 13.99
C PRO A 36 16.55 3.16 13.34
N CYS A 37 15.33 3.13 12.79
CA CYS A 37 14.67 4.36 12.34
C CYS A 37 13.63 4.75 13.38
N GLY A 38 13.39 6.06 13.51
CA GLY A 38 12.65 6.63 14.63
C GLY A 38 11.31 5.96 14.91
N GLY A 39 11.01 5.81 16.21
CA GLY A 39 9.66 5.50 16.69
C GLY A 39 8.70 6.66 16.45
N SER A 40 7.40 6.41 16.63
CA SER A 40 6.23 7.23 16.28
C SER A 40 6.13 8.67 16.80
N ASN A 41 7.19 9.26 17.34
CA ASN A 41 7.25 10.67 17.70
C ASN A 41 8.15 11.41 16.71
N TYR A 42 7.69 12.57 16.28
CA TYR A 42 8.40 13.58 15.48
C TYR A 42 9.71 14.10 16.12
N ASP A 43 10.31 13.34 17.03
CA ASP A 43 11.41 13.76 17.87
C ASP A 43 12.59 12.79 17.71
N ASN A 44 13.66 13.35 17.17
CA ASN A 44 15.02 12.83 17.07
C ASN A 44 15.20 11.66 16.09
N THR A 45 15.66 12.04 14.90
CA THR A 45 16.58 11.25 14.07
C THR A 45 17.37 10.30 14.95
N SER A 46 17.26 8.99 14.71
CA SER A 46 18.27 8.06 15.16
C SER A 46 19.63 8.65 14.83
N ASP A 47 20.53 8.77 15.81
CA ASP A 47 21.86 9.40 15.70
C ASP A 47 22.68 8.85 14.49
N SER A 48 22.24 7.73 13.92
CA SER A 48 22.76 7.02 12.76
C SER A 48 22.31 7.56 11.37
N LEU A 49 21.16 8.22 11.21
CA LEU A 49 20.69 8.76 9.92
C LEU A 49 21.12 10.21 9.75
N ARG A 50 22.43 10.42 9.55
CA ARG A 50 23.03 11.73 9.30
C ARG A 50 23.75 11.73 7.96
N SER A 51 23.72 12.87 7.27
CA SER A 51 24.33 13.02 5.94
C SER A 51 25.86 12.91 5.98
N ASP A 52 26.48 13.12 7.14
CA ASP A 52 27.92 12.99 7.38
C ASP A 52 28.34 11.59 7.86
N ASN A 53 27.39 10.66 8.03
CA ASN A 53 27.70 9.33 8.54
C ASN A 53 28.33 8.43 7.45
N SER A 54 29.66 8.47 7.38
CA SER A 54 30.46 7.68 6.44
C SER A 54 30.28 6.16 6.52
N THR A 55 29.66 5.62 7.59
CA THR A 55 29.41 4.19 7.74
C THR A 55 28.35 3.64 6.76
N MET A 56 27.53 4.53 6.17
CA MET A 56 26.55 4.21 5.11
C MET A 56 27.18 4.11 3.72
N ARG A 57 28.40 4.62 3.53
CA ARG A 57 29.02 4.76 2.21
C ARG A 57 29.15 3.40 1.50
N GLY A 58 28.56 3.27 0.33
CA GLY A 58 28.56 2.05 -0.48
C GLY A 58 27.67 0.93 0.09
N LYS A 59 26.75 1.23 1.01
CA LYS A 59 25.90 0.23 1.66
C LYS A 59 24.41 0.50 1.44
N VAL A 60 23.61 -0.56 1.51
CA VAL A 60 22.16 -0.45 1.64
C VAL A 60 21.80 -0.26 3.10
N VAL A 61 20.94 0.71 3.37
CA VAL A 61 20.44 0.95 4.72
C VAL A 61 19.22 0.07 4.94
N LEU A 62 19.26 -0.82 5.93
CA LEU A 62 18.09 -1.54 6.44
C LEU A 62 17.56 -0.79 7.66
N CYS A 63 16.29 -0.42 7.60
CA CYS A 63 15.63 0.49 8.50
C CYS A 63 14.33 -0.13 9.00
N PHE A 64 14.08 -0.12 10.31
CA PHE A 64 12.82 -0.57 10.89
C PHE A 64 12.00 0.63 11.37
N GLY A 65 10.73 0.70 10.98
CA GLY A 65 9.81 1.77 11.38
C GLY A 65 9.58 2.84 10.32
N TYR A 66 9.26 4.06 10.76
CA TYR A 66 9.00 5.18 9.86
C TYR A 66 10.29 5.98 9.60
N LEU A 67 10.44 6.44 8.36
CA LEU A 67 11.52 7.34 8.00
C LEU A 67 11.11 8.79 8.21
N PRO A 68 12.03 9.66 8.65
CA PRO A 68 11.82 11.10 8.57
C PRO A 68 11.74 11.53 7.10
N HIS A 69 11.03 12.63 6.85
CA HIS A 69 11.02 13.26 5.53
C HIS A 69 12.45 13.64 5.13
N GLY A 70 12.84 13.39 3.88
CA GLY A 70 14.20 13.66 3.40
C GLY A 70 15.23 12.56 3.72
N ALA A 71 14.82 11.42 4.27
CA ALA A 71 15.76 10.34 4.62
C ALA A 71 16.53 9.79 3.42
N SER A 72 15.88 9.74 2.25
CA SER A 72 16.49 9.28 1.00
C SER A 72 17.67 10.16 0.60
N GLU A 73 17.50 11.48 0.71
CA GLU A 73 18.50 12.50 0.42
C GLU A 73 19.65 12.44 1.43
N ILE A 74 19.35 12.22 2.71
CA ILE A 74 20.35 12.04 3.77
C ILE A 74 21.22 10.81 3.49
N ILE A 75 20.61 9.67 3.16
CA ILE A 75 21.32 8.41 2.87
C ILE A 75 22.18 8.59 1.61
N LYS A 76 21.63 9.23 0.56
CA LYS A 76 22.35 9.52 -0.68
C LYS A 76 23.55 10.44 -0.41
N ALA A 77 23.38 11.48 0.40
CA ALA A 77 24.45 12.41 0.78
C ALA A 77 25.58 11.72 1.58
N ALA A 78 25.24 10.75 2.43
CA ALA A 78 26.20 9.91 3.14
C ALA A 78 26.86 8.82 2.25
N GLY A 79 26.49 8.76 0.97
CA GLY A 79 27.00 7.81 -0.02
C GLY A 79 26.38 6.41 0.07
N GLY A 80 25.22 6.26 0.73
CA GLY A 80 24.42 5.04 0.68
C GLY A 80 23.90 4.76 -0.73
N VAL A 81 23.73 3.48 -1.05
CA VAL A 81 23.40 3.02 -2.42
C VAL A 81 22.00 2.43 -2.54
N GLY A 82 21.29 2.22 -1.43
CA GLY A 82 19.89 1.81 -1.43
C GLY A 82 19.28 1.82 -0.03
N LEU A 83 17.97 1.62 0.05
CA LEU A 83 17.21 1.68 1.30
C LEU A 83 16.13 0.59 1.36
N ILE A 84 16.13 -0.20 2.42
CA ILE A 84 15.09 -1.19 2.75
C ILE A 84 14.38 -0.71 4.01
N ILE A 85 13.07 -0.55 3.93
CA ILE A 85 12.23 -0.06 5.03
C ILE A 85 11.33 -1.21 5.49
N ALA A 86 11.58 -1.75 6.66
CA ALA A 86 10.74 -2.73 7.32
C ALA A 86 9.64 -1.98 8.10
N ASN A 87 8.43 -1.91 7.55
CA ASN A 87 7.26 -1.28 8.16
C ASN A 87 5.96 -1.94 7.68
N SER A 88 4.81 -1.28 7.87
CA SER A 88 3.54 -1.73 7.27
C SER A 88 3.58 -1.52 5.75
N PRO A 89 3.36 -2.56 4.94
CA PRO A 89 3.60 -2.52 3.50
C PRO A 89 2.69 -1.49 2.83
N THR A 90 3.31 -0.52 2.15
CA THR A 90 2.66 0.26 1.11
C THR A 90 3.44 0.07 -0.19
N ASN A 91 2.75 -0.21 -1.29
CA ASN A 91 3.43 -0.26 -2.59
C ASN A 91 3.64 1.18 -3.04
N TYR A 92 4.88 1.61 -3.12
CA TYR A 92 5.29 2.84 -3.82
C TYR A 92 6.10 2.45 -5.04
N ILE A 93 6.24 3.38 -5.97
CA ILE A 93 7.09 3.22 -7.15
C ILE A 93 8.52 3.52 -6.72
N SER A 94 9.44 2.59 -6.94
CA SER A 94 10.88 2.84 -6.80
C SER A 94 11.51 3.04 -8.18
N PRO A 95 11.83 4.28 -8.57
CA PRO A 95 12.56 4.59 -9.79
C PRO A 95 13.98 4.00 -9.78
N CYS A 96 14.59 3.93 -10.97
CA CYS A 96 15.95 3.42 -11.16
C CYS A 96 17.03 4.50 -11.17
N ASP A 97 16.61 5.74 -11.34
CA ASP A 97 17.52 6.87 -11.54
C ASP A 97 17.84 7.60 -10.22
N ASP A 98 17.19 7.20 -9.12
CA ASP A 98 17.40 7.72 -7.76
C ASP A 98 17.91 6.67 -6.80
N LEU A 99 18.15 7.02 -5.52
CA LEU A 99 18.48 6.03 -4.46
C LEU A 99 17.33 5.02 -4.37
N PRO A 100 17.51 3.75 -4.76
CA PRO A 100 16.36 2.89 -4.85
C PRO A 100 15.95 2.33 -3.50
N ARG A 101 14.64 2.14 -3.36
CA ARG A 101 14.03 1.88 -2.07
C ARG A 101 13.04 0.73 -2.19
N VAL A 102 12.95 -0.11 -1.17
CA VAL A 102 11.90 -1.13 -1.04
C VAL A 102 11.28 -1.08 0.36
N LYS A 103 9.95 -1.07 0.47
CA LYS A 103 9.24 -1.32 1.74
C LYS A 103 8.92 -2.80 1.81
N VAL A 104 9.15 -3.39 2.96
CA VAL A 104 8.90 -4.80 3.25
C VAL A 104 8.21 -4.92 4.60
N ASP A 105 7.51 -6.02 4.81
CA ASP A 105 6.90 -6.32 6.11
C ASP A 105 7.95 -6.51 7.19
N TYR A 106 7.58 -6.30 8.45
CA TYR A 106 8.47 -6.51 9.59
C TYR A 106 9.09 -7.92 9.62
N ASP A 107 8.34 -8.96 9.26
CA ASP A 107 8.84 -10.34 9.20
C ASP A 107 9.93 -10.52 8.14
N VAL A 108 9.76 -9.90 6.97
CA VAL A 108 10.77 -9.90 5.91
C VAL A 108 11.98 -9.09 6.35
N GLY A 109 11.76 -7.93 6.97
CA GLY A 109 12.82 -7.12 7.57
C GLY A 109 13.66 -7.91 8.59
N ALA A 110 13.00 -8.64 9.48
CA ALA A 110 13.65 -9.49 10.49
C ALA A 110 14.45 -10.64 9.86
N GLN A 111 13.90 -11.29 8.82
CA GLN A 111 14.62 -12.31 8.04
C GLN A 111 15.87 -11.74 7.37
N LEU A 112 15.77 -10.57 6.74
CA LEU A 112 16.90 -9.86 6.13
C LEU A 112 17.97 -9.51 7.17
N LEU A 113 17.55 -8.99 8.32
CA LEU A 113 18.46 -8.64 9.41
C LEU A 113 19.22 -9.86 9.93
N SER A 114 18.51 -10.97 10.14
CA SER A 114 19.10 -12.25 10.57
C SER A 114 20.13 -12.76 9.56
N TYR A 115 19.78 -12.72 8.26
CA TYR A 115 20.71 -13.07 7.18
C TYR A 115 21.97 -12.20 7.20
N ILE A 116 21.80 -10.87 7.25
CA ILE A 116 22.90 -9.90 7.25
C ILE A 116 23.88 -10.16 8.41
N ARG A 117 23.35 -10.43 9.62
CA ARG A 117 24.17 -10.70 10.80
C ARG A 117 24.87 -12.07 10.77
N SER A 118 24.30 -13.04 10.05
CA SER A 118 24.86 -14.40 9.94
C SER A 118 25.93 -14.58 8.85
N SER A 119 26.04 -13.63 7.91
CA SER A 119 26.95 -13.73 6.76
C SER A 119 28.16 -12.79 6.89
N ARG A 120 29.35 -13.27 6.52
CA ARG A 120 30.56 -12.41 6.44
C ARG A 120 30.56 -11.46 5.25
N LYS A 121 29.82 -11.79 4.20
CA LYS A 121 29.68 -11.00 2.97
C LYS A 121 28.22 -11.12 2.47
N PRO A 122 27.27 -10.48 3.17
CA PRO A 122 25.86 -10.53 2.78
C PRO A 122 25.67 -9.90 1.41
N VAL A 123 24.90 -10.56 0.55
CA VAL A 123 24.47 -10.04 -0.75
C VAL A 123 22.95 -10.09 -0.81
N VAL A 124 22.32 -9.00 -1.24
CA VAL A 124 20.89 -8.98 -1.56
C VAL A 124 20.72 -8.43 -2.95
N LYS A 125 19.99 -9.19 -3.77
CA LYS A 125 19.56 -8.82 -5.10
C LYS A 125 18.06 -8.53 -5.08
N LEU A 126 17.66 -7.30 -5.38
CA LEU A 126 16.27 -6.94 -5.66
C LEU A 126 16.08 -7.06 -7.17
N SER A 127 15.06 -7.77 -7.63
CA SER A 127 14.77 -7.82 -9.08
C SER A 127 13.50 -7.03 -9.40
N PRO A 128 13.33 -6.59 -10.67
CA PRO A 128 12.17 -5.83 -11.09
C PRO A 128 10.87 -6.57 -10.77
N SER A 129 9.84 -5.79 -10.46
CA SER A 129 8.50 -6.32 -10.20
C SER A 129 7.86 -6.83 -11.48
N LYS A 130 6.97 -7.80 -11.32
CA LYS A 130 6.02 -8.16 -12.38
C LYS A 130 4.64 -7.70 -11.97
N THR A 131 3.88 -7.13 -12.90
CA THR A 131 2.46 -6.86 -12.69
C THR A 131 1.70 -8.16 -12.92
N LEU A 132 1.06 -8.68 -11.88
CA LEU A 132 0.14 -9.80 -11.99
C LEU A 132 -1.30 -9.27 -11.86
N VAL A 133 -2.16 -9.66 -12.81
CA VAL A 133 -3.60 -9.32 -12.85
C VAL A 133 -4.37 -10.63 -12.99
N GLY A 134 -5.57 -10.72 -12.42
CA GLY A 134 -6.40 -11.91 -12.54
C GLY A 134 -5.91 -13.12 -11.74
N MET A 135 -4.99 -12.94 -10.79
CA MET A 135 -4.80 -13.96 -9.77
C MET A 135 -6.05 -14.02 -8.89
N PRO A 136 -6.48 -15.21 -8.42
CA PRO A 136 -7.56 -15.34 -7.45
C PRO A 136 -7.08 -14.81 -6.09
N LEU A 137 -6.96 -13.49 -5.99
CA LEU A 137 -6.76 -12.78 -4.74
C LEU A 137 -8.14 -12.41 -4.26
N SER A 138 -8.59 -13.08 -3.20
CA SER A 138 -9.86 -12.73 -2.59
C SER A 138 -9.86 -11.26 -2.22
N ALA A 139 -10.97 -10.56 -2.45
CA ALA A 139 -11.08 -9.18 -2.04
C ALA A 139 -10.94 -9.12 -0.51
N LYS A 140 -10.14 -8.16 -0.02
CA LYS A 140 -9.95 -7.95 1.40
C LYS A 140 -10.16 -6.51 1.80
N ILE A 141 -10.65 -6.30 3.02
CA ILE A 141 -10.75 -4.99 3.65
C ILE A 141 -9.41 -4.67 4.31
N ALA A 142 -8.82 -3.52 3.94
CA ALA A 142 -7.53 -3.09 4.43
C ALA A 142 -7.51 -2.89 5.95
N HIS A 143 -6.39 -3.21 6.59
CA HIS A 143 -6.20 -3.05 8.05
C HIS A 143 -6.49 -1.62 8.53
N PHE A 144 -6.12 -0.62 7.72
CA PHE A 144 -6.29 0.81 8.05
C PHE A 144 -7.71 1.33 7.81
N SER A 145 -8.59 0.56 7.16
CA SER A 145 -9.95 1.03 6.90
C SER A 145 -10.70 1.12 8.23
N SER A 146 -11.21 2.29 8.58
CA SER A 146 -12.00 2.48 9.80
C SER A 146 -13.27 1.63 9.76
N ARG A 147 -13.65 1.09 10.92
CA ARG A 147 -14.78 0.18 11.08
C ARG A 147 -15.91 0.84 11.87
N GLY A 148 -17.14 0.42 11.59
CA GLY A 148 -18.28 0.74 12.44
C GLY A 148 -18.37 -0.19 13.67
N PRO A 149 -19.37 0.03 14.53
CA PRO A 149 -20.36 1.11 14.49
C PRO A 149 -19.76 2.47 14.87
N ILE A 150 -20.44 3.55 14.48
CA ILE A 150 -20.09 4.90 14.96
C ILE A 150 -20.74 5.13 16.33
N SER A 151 -19.98 5.64 17.30
CA SER A 151 -20.45 5.84 18.68
C SER A 151 -21.60 6.86 18.78
N LEU A 152 -21.63 7.86 17.89
CA LEU A 152 -22.61 8.94 17.90
C LEU A 152 -23.99 8.54 17.36
N SER A 153 -24.06 7.48 16.54
CA SER A 153 -25.32 6.97 15.99
C SER A 153 -25.17 5.48 15.67
N PRO A 154 -25.14 4.63 16.71
CA PRO A 154 -24.89 3.20 16.54
C PRO A 154 -26.00 2.49 15.73
N GLU A 155 -27.18 3.11 15.64
CA GLU A 155 -28.31 2.65 14.84
C GLU A 155 -28.10 2.84 13.32
N ILE A 156 -27.16 3.71 12.92
CA ILE A 156 -26.85 3.97 11.52
C ILE A 156 -25.60 3.19 11.13
N LEU A 157 -25.77 2.21 10.23
CA LEU A 157 -24.66 1.41 9.72
C LEU A 157 -23.62 2.29 9.00
N LYS A 158 -22.36 2.11 9.36
CA LYS A 158 -21.18 2.65 8.67
C LYS A 158 -20.06 1.61 8.57
N PRO A 159 -19.23 1.64 7.51
CA PRO A 159 -19.30 2.52 6.34
C PRO A 159 -20.52 2.23 5.45
N ASP A 160 -20.78 3.07 4.44
CA ASP A 160 -21.93 2.87 3.52
C ASP A 160 -21.61 1.84 2.42
N VAL A 161 -20.44 1.95 1.79
CA VAL A 161 -19.95 1.10 0.70
C VAL A 161 -18.43 1.06 0.73
N THR A 162 -17.85 0.10 0.01
CA THR A 162 -16.41 -0.09 -0.17
C THR A 162 -16.02 0.09 -1.64
N ALA A 163 -14.83 0.62 -1.88
CA ALA A 163 -14.25 0.77 -3.21
C ALA A 163 -12.73 0.52 -3.18
N PRO A 164 -12.09 0.32 -4.35
CA PRO A 164 -10.63 0.20 -4.45
C PRO A 164 -9.89 1.38 -3.80
N GLY A 165 -9.07 1.10 -2.78
CA GLY A 165 -8.30 2.13 -2.08
C GLY A 165 -6.89 1.70 -1.66
N VAL A 166 -6.41 0.55 -2.11
CA VAL A 166 -5.08 0.03 -1.76
C VAL A 166 -4.24 -0.06 -3.02
N ASN A 167 -3.07 0.56 -3.04
CA ASN A 167 -2.15 0.58 -4.18
C ASN A 167 -2.83 1.09 -5.47
N VAL A 168 -3.51 2.23 -5.35
CA VAL A 168 -4.13 2.95 -6.47
C VAL A 168 -3.07 3.83 -7.11
N LEU A 169 -2.89 3.72 -8.43
CA LEU A 169 -2.00 4.59 -9.19
C LEU A 169 -2.74 5.89 -9.50
N ALA A 170 -2.16 7.03 -9.13
CA ALA A 170 -2.74 8.34 -9.40
C ALA A 170 -1.65 9.37 -9.72
N ALA A 171 -2.06 10.52 -10.26
CA ALA A 171 -1.16 11.64 -10.50
C ALA A 171 -0.59 12.17 -9.17
N MET A 172 0.70 12.49 -9.17
CA MET A 172 1.45 13.00 -8.03
C MET A 172 2.32 14.16 -8.47
N ILE A 173 2.51 15.14 -7.59
CA ILE A 173 3.41 16.27 -7.86
C ILE A 173 4.81 15.70 -8.16
N PRO A 174 5.45 16.02 -9.29
CA PRO A 174 6.74 15.43 -9.68
C PRO A 174 7.89 15.66 -8.68
N LYS A 175 7.74 16.62 -7.77
CA LYS A 175 8.71 16.89 -6.69
C LYS A 175 8.56 15.97 -5.48
N ASN A 176 7.52 15.15 -5.41
CA ASN A 176 7.35 14.17 -4.35
C ASN A 176 8.35 13.03 -4.57
N GLU A 177 9.03 12.58 -3.51
CA GLU A 177 10.02 11.50 -3.55
C GLU A 177 9.46 10.16 -4.05
N ASP A 178 8.14 9.94 -3.89
CA ASP A 178 7.45 8.73 -4.31
C ASP A 178 6.86 8.83 -5.74
N ALA A 179 7.00 10.00 -6.39
CA ALA A 179 6.51 10.22 -7.74
C ALA A 179 7.50 9.69 -8.79
N TYR A 180 6.97 8.99 -9.78
CA TYR A 180 7.67 8.59 -10.99
C TYR A 180 6.85 9.02 -12.20
N ASP A 181 7.47 9.83 -13.07
CA ASP A 181 6.81 10.39 -14.27
C ASP A 181 5.48 11.10 -13.97
N GLY A 182 5.39 11.75 -12.80
CA GLY A 182 4.17 12.44 -12.35
C GLY A 182 3.07 11.52 -11.81
N PHE A 183 3.38 10.25 -11.51
CA PHE A 183 2.45 9.30 -10.89
C PHE A 183 3.05 8.64 -9.65
N ALA A 184 2.20 8.23 -8.72
CA ALA A 184 2.59 7.41 -7.57
C ALA A 184 1.48 6.42 -7.21
N PHE A 185 1.87 5.31 -6.57
CA PHE A 185 0.91 4.45 -5.89
C PHE A 185 0.65 5.00 -4.48
N ASP A 186 -0.62 5.04 -4.10
CA ASP A 186 -1.03 5.41 -2.74
C ASP A 186 -2.14 4.50 -2.23
N SER A 187 -2.32 4.47 -0.92
CA SER A 187 -3.31 3.65 -0.22
C SER A 187 -4.04 4.46 0.84
N GLY A 188 -5.36 4.39 0.82
CA GLY A 188 -6.19 5.04 1.82
C GLY A 188 -7.67 5.00 1.43
N THR A 189 -8.52 5.27 2.42
CA THR A 189 -9.92 5.61 2.14
C THR A 189 -10.02 6.88 1.28
N SER A 190 -9.02 7.78 1.37
CA SER A 190 -8.83 8.92 0.45
C SER A 190 -8.71 8.51 -1.03
N MET A 191 -8.24 7.30 -1.33
CA MET A 191 -8.15 6.77 -2.70
C MET A 191 -9.42 6.02 -3.10
N ALA A 192 -10.12 5.41 -2.13
CA ALA A 192 -11.44 4.81 -2.36
C ALA A 192 -12.54 5.86 -2.62
N CYS A 193 -12.52 6.98 -1.89
CA CYS A 193 -13.48 8.07 -2.00
C CYS A 193 -13.66 8.61 -3.43
N PRO A 194 -12.60 9.00 -4.18
CA PRO A 194 -12.76 9.52 -5.53
C PRO A 194 -13.28 8.49 -6.54
N HIS A 195 -13.07 7.19 -6.32
CA HIS A 195 -13.73 6.16 -7.13
C HIS A 195 -15.25 6.24 -6.96
N VAL A 196 -15.74 6.28 -5.71
CA VAL A 196 -17.17 6.41 -5.41
C VAL A 196 -17.72 7.74 -5.92
N ALA A 197 -17.00 8.84 -5.74
CA ALA A 197 -17.41 10.16 -6.25
C ALA A 197 -17.55 10.18 -7.78
N GLY A 198 -16.61 9.55 -8.51
CA GLY A 198 -16.70 9.38 -9.96
C GLY A 198 -17.92 8.56 -10.39
N ILE A 199 -18.21 7.46 -9.69
CA ILE A 199 -19.42 6.67 -9.92
C ILE A 199 -20.69 7.51 -9.67
N VAL A 200 -20.73 8.26 -8.57
CA VAL A 200 -21.84 9.18 -8.25
C VAL A 200 -22.07 10.19 -9.37
N ALA A 201 -21.00 10.80 -9.91
CA ALA A 201 -21.10 11.75 -11.01
C ALA A 201 -21.69 11.11 -12.28
N LEU A 202 -21.23 9.90 -12.63
CA LEU A 202 -21.78 9.13 -13.76
C LEU A 202 -23.24 8.77 -13.55
N LEU A 203 -23.61 8.29 -12.36
CA LEU A 203 -25.00 8.00 -12.01
C LEU A 203 -25.88 9.25 -12.09
N LYS A 204 -25.40 10.40 -11.61
CA LYS A 204 -26.13 11.67 -11.70
C LYS A 204 -26.28 12.16 -13.14
N SER A 205 -25.31 11.90 -14.01
CA SER A 205 -25.42 12.19 -15.45
C SER A 205 -26.45 11.30 -16.15
N LEU A 206 -26.52 10.01 -15.78
CA LEU A 206 -27.47 9.06 -16.35
C LEU A 206 -28.88 9.26 -15.80
N HIS A 207 -28.98 9.65 -14.53
CA HIS A 207 -30.24 9.88 -13.81
C HIS A 207 -30.29 11.29 -13.18
N PRO A 208 -30.48 12.35 -13.99
CA PRO A 208 -30.43 13.73 -13.50
C PRO A 208 -31.45 14.06 -12.41
N SER A 209 -32.59 13.37 -12.37
CA SER A 209 -33.63 13.57 -11.36
C SER A 209 -33.35 12.90 -10.01
N TRP A 210 -32.39 11.97 -9.93
CA TRP A 210 -32.13 11.27 -8.67
C TRP A 210 -31.62 12.21 -7.59
N SER A 211 -32.22 12.10 -6.41
CA SER A 211 -31.75 12.78 -5.21
C SER A 211 -30.43 12.16 -4.72
N PRO A 212 -29.63 12.86 -3.89
CA PRO A 212 -28.46 12.27 -3.25
C PRO A 212 -28.79 10.99 -2.48
N ALA A 213 -29.98 10.92 -1.84
CA ALA A 213 -30.45 9.74 -1.13
C ALA A 213 -30.74 8.57 -2.09
N ALA A 214 -31.34 8.84 -3.25
CA ALA A 214 -31.58 7.82 -4.27
C ALA A 214 -30.26 7.25 -4.83
N ILE A 215 -29.26 8.10 -5.10
CA ILE A 215 -27.92 7.65 -5.54
C ILE A 215 -27.25 6.81 -4.46
N ARG A 216 -27.27 7.28 -3.20
CA ARG A 216 -26.72 6.50 -2.07
C ARG A 216 -27.41 5.14 -1.97
N SER A 217 -28.74 5.10 -2.06
CA SER A 217 -29.52 3.86 -2.01
C SER A 217 -29.13 2.90 -3.15
N ALA A 218 -29.05 3.39 -4.39
CA ALA A 218 -28.63 2.60 -5.53
C ALA A 218 -27.23 2.01 -5.32
N LEU A 219 -26.26 2.81 -4.85
CA LEU A 219 -24.91 2.33 -4.54
C LEU A 219 -24.89 1.27 -3.45
N THR A 220 -25.60 1.47 -2.35
CA THR A 220 -25.56 0.56 -1.19
C THR A 220 -26.28 -0.75 -1.45
N THR A 221 -27.41 -0.72 -2.16
CA THR A 221 -28.28 -1.91 -2.36
C THR A 221 -27.84 -2.79 -3.53
N THR A 222 -27.01 -2.27 -4.42
CA THR A 222 -26.47 -3.01 -5.58
C THR A 222 -25.01 -3.40 -5.43
N ALA A 223 -24.36 -2.97 -4.35
CA ALA A 223 -23.01 -3.37 -3.99
C ALA A 223 -22.91 -4.90 -3.78
N SER A 224 -21.72 -5.43 -4.02
CA SER A 224 -21.43 -6.87 -3.94
C SER A 224 -20.79 -7.21 -2.61
N THR A 225 -21.35 -8.19 -1.90
CA THR A 225 -20.84 -8.66 -0.59
C THR A 225 -19.82 -9.79 -0.71
N THR A 226 -19.56 -10.23 -1.94
CA THR A 226 -18.52 -11.19 -2.31
C THR A 226 -17.51 -10.52 -3.23
N ASP A 227 -16.35 -11.15 -3.39
CA ASP A 227 -15.40 -10.74 -4.41
C ASP A 227 -15.84 -11.12 -5.83
N THR A 228 -14.97 -10.85 -6.81
CA THR A 228 -15.21 -11.12 -8.23
C THR A 228 -15.31 -12.61 -8.57
N SER A 229 -14.80 -13.50 -7.73
CA SER A 229 -14.95 -14.96 -7.83
C SER A 229 -16.18 -15.50 -7.10
N GLY A 230 -16.92 -14.64 -6.38
CA GLY A 230 -18.04 -15.06 -5.53
C GLY A 230 -17.63 -15.53 -4.14
N GLU A 231 -16.35 -15.39 -3.77
CA GLU A 231 -15.84 -15.80 -2.47
C GLU A 231 -16.12 -14.73 -1.40
N PRO A 232 -16.19 -15.13 -0.11
CA PRO A 232 -16.36 -14.20 0.99
C PRO A 232 -15.20 -13.21 1.10
N ILE A 233 -15.52 -11.99 1.55
CA ILE A 233 -14.54 -10.93 1.79
C ILE A 233 -13.95 -11.10 3.19
N PHE A 234 -12.64 -10.99 3.33
CA PHE A 234 -11.94 -11.07 4.62
C PHE A 234 -11.29 -9.74 5.00
N THR A 235 -11.01 -9.52 6.29
CA THR A 235 -10.16 -8.41 6.72
C THR A 235 -8.70 -8.79 6.65
N ILE A 236 -7.83 -7.80 6.39
CA ILE A 236 -6.40 -7.92 6.65
C ILE A 236 -6.19 -7.35 8.05
N GLU A 237 -6.12 -8.20 9.07
CA GLU A 237 -5.82 -7.88 10.47
C GLU A 237 -4.85 -8.95 11.01
N GLU A 238 -4.29 -8.77 12.22
CA GLU A 238 -3.42 -9.78 12.88
C GLU A 238 -4.10 -11.15 12.96
N ALA A 239 -5.44 -11.17 13.11
CA ALA A 239 -6.28 -12.34 12.84
C ALA A 239 -7.24 -12.02 11.70
N GLN A 240 -7.10 -12.71 10.56
CA GLN A 240 -8.05 -12.58 9.45
C GLN A 240 -9.44 -13.02 9.93
N LYS A 241 -10.42 -12.12 9.87
CA LYS A 241 -11.82 -12.43 10.11
C LYS A 241 -12.64 -12.27 8.84
N LEU A 242 -13.77 -12.98 8.79
CA LEU A 242 -14.80 -12.74 7.79
C LEU A 242 -15.28 -11.29 7.94
N ALA A 243 -15.29 -10.54 6.84
CA ALA A 243 -15.76 -9.17 6.84
C ALA A 243 -17.29 -9.13 6.88
N GLY A 244 -17.85 -8.20 7.66
CA GLY A 244 -19.27 -7.97 7.78
C GLY A 244 -19.68 -6.53 7.43
N PRO A 245 -20.95 -6.16 7.67
CA PRO A 245 -21.48 -4.84 7.33
C PRO A 245 -20.73 -3.67 7.97
N PHE A 246 -20.17 -3.83 9.17
CA PHE A 246 -19.34 -2.79 9.82
C PHE A 246 -17.95 -2.63 9.20
N ASP A 247 -17.55 -3.56 8.32
CA ASP A 247 -16.28 -3.53 7.61
C ASP A 247 -16.44 -2.92 6.21
N PHE A 248 -17.51 -3.28 5.49
CA PHE A 248 -17.69 -2.89 4.09
C PHE A 248 -19.01 -2.19 3.72
N GLY A 249 -19.92 -2.01 4.67
CA GLY A 249 -21.25 -1.44 4.44
C GLY A 249 -22.15 -2.35 3.62
N GLY A 250 -22.72 -1.82 2.53
CA GLY A 250 -23.45 -2.58 1.53
C GLY A 250 -22.58 -3.50 0.67
N GLY A 251 -21.25 -3.35 0.72
CA GLY A 251 -20.29 -4.15 -0.04
C GLY A 251 -19.42 -3.33 -0.99
N ILE A 252 -18.76 -4.03 -1.92
CA ILE A 252 -17.95 -3.43 -2.98
C ILE A 252 -18.88 -2.78 -4.03
N VAL A 253 -18.64 -1.51 -4.34
CA VAL A 253 -19.44 -0.76 -5.32
C VAL A 253 -19.53 -1.48 -6.67
N ASN A 254 -20.74 -1.55 -7.24
CA ASN A 254 -21.00 -2.10 -8.57
C ASN A 254 -21.68 -1.05 -9.46
N PRO A 255 -20.92 -0.28 -10.26
CA PRO A 255 -21.46 0.86 -11.02
C PRO A 255 -22.54 0.47 -12.01
N ASN A 256 -22.37 -0.67 -12.70
CA ASN A 256 -23.32 -1.13 -13.72
C ASN A 256 -24.67 -1.47 -13.09
N ARG A 257 -24.67 -2.29 -12.02
CA ARG A 257 -25.91 -2.61 -11.30
C ARG A 257 -26.56 -1.38 -10.68
N ALA A 258 -25.76 -0.47 -10.12
CA ALA A 258 -26.29 0.78 -9.57
C ALA A 258 -27.03 1.61 -10.64
N SER A 259 -26.50 1.66 -11.87
CA SER A 259 -27.08 2.43 -12.97
C SER A 259 -28.43 1.91 -13.49
N GLU A 260 -28.72 0.63 -13.28
CA GLU A 260 -29.96 -0.03 -13.74
C GLU A 260 -31.08 -0.01 -12.70
N THR A 261 -30.77 0.49 -11.48
CA THR A 261 -31.74 0.53 -10.39
C THR A 261 -32.94 1.37 -10.81
N ARG A 262 -34.13 0.77 -10.89
CA ARG A 262 -35.35 1.55 -11.05
C ARG A 262 -35.62 2.24 -9.73
N SER A 263 -35.42 3.55 -9.67
CA SER A 263 -35.84 4.34 -8.52
C SER A 263 -37.35 4.23 -8.39
N HIS A 264 -37.84 3.35 -7.51
CA HIS A 264 -39.22 3.40 -7.01
C HIS A 264 -39.37 4.47 -5.91
N LEU A 265 -38.54 5.51 -5.95
CA LEU A 265 -38.47 6.62 -4.99
C LEU A 265 -38.89 7.91 -5.68
#